data_AF-A0A0X2NKF0-F1
#
_entry.id   AF-A0A0X2NKF0-F1
#
_cell.length_a   1.000
_cell.length_b   1.000
_cell.length_c   1.000
_cell.angle_alpha   90.00
_cell.angle_beta   90.00
_cell.angle_gamma   90.00
#
_symmetry.space_group_name_H-M   'P 1'
#
loop_
_entity.id
_entity.type
_entity.pdbx_description
1 polymer ?
#
loop_
_entity_poly.entity_id
_entity_poly.type
_entity_poly.pdbx_seq_one_letter_code
_entity_poly.pdbx_strand_id
1 'polypeptide(L)'
;MNTQQAFPGDSGDRSDVVAAAAELVDAVTGAVTDCLSRSAVVRRLSEGSLPFAGRVAWLEQHWEGLRILGDCALVPAGVRTELVAMTGSLNQALDRAHATARWRDRHVTMPSMFTFRRHVADLRDNGDLLGLTAHAYLRLLVAGDGTGPGGGLYNQLCSMVSGEEDLERLSEELSAGLLMVMQHGSDVCRAYQGAVTDESCAVTVSTIRHALR
;
A
#
# COMPACT_ATOMS: atom_id res chain seq x y z
N MET A 1 32.61 45.25 21.58
CA MET A 1 32.14 44.89 20.22
C MET A 1 32.30 43.40 20.07
N ASN A 2 31.22 42.63 20.21
CA ASN A 2 31.21 41.19 19.98
C ASN A 2 30.55 40.94 18.62
N THR A 3 31.34 40.48 17.65
CA THR A 3 30.88 39.99 16.35
C THR A 3 30.39 38.56 16.53
N GLN A 4 29.07 38.35 16.39
CA GLN A 4 28.49 37.04 16.17
C GLN A 4 29.00 36.50 14.83
N GLN A 5 29.73 35.37 14.87
CA GLN A 5 29.97 34.54 13.70
C GLN A 5 28.70 33.76 13.40
N ALA A 6 28.08 34.05 12.25
CA ALA A 6 27.13 33.16 11.62
C ALA A 6 27.93 32.03 10.95
N PHE A 7 27.65 30.78 11.33
CA PHE A 7 28.13 29.60 10.60
C PHE A 7 27.25 29.39 9.36
N PRO A 8 27.79 29.41 8.13
CA PRO A 8 27.06 29.01 6.93
C PRO A 8 27.35 27.53 6.67
N GLY A 9 26.35 26.66 6.84
CA GLY A 9 26.55 25.23 6.55
C GLY A 9 25.30 24.36 6.54
N ASP A 10 24.24 24.73 7.26
CA ASP A 10 23.22 23.74 7.64
C ASP A 10 21.93 23.75 6.80
N SER A 11 21.74 24.76 5.95
CA SER A 11 20.48 24.92 5.18
C SER A 11 20.51 24.36 3.77
N GLY A 12 21.70 24.15 3.18
CA GLY A 12 21.85 23.58 1.84
C GLY A 12 21.67 22.06 1.83
N ASP A 13 22.36 21.38 2.75
CA ASP A 13 22.40 19.92 2.86
C ASP A 13 21.00 19.30 3.11
N ARG A 14 20.25 19.88 4.05
CA ARG A 14 18.87 19.44 4.32
C ARG A 14 17.92 19.69 3.16
N SER A 15 18.11 20.77 2.41
CA SER A 15 17.27 21.07 1.24
C SER A 15 17.51 20.05 0.13
N ASP A 16 18.77 19.64 -0.06
CA ASP A 16 19.18 18.68 -1.08
C ASP A 16 18.68 17.26 -0.72
N VAL A 17 18.76 16.87 0.56
CA VAL A 17 18.26 15.57 1.05
C VAL A 17 16.73 15.46 0.91
N VAL A 18 15.98 16.50 1.24
CA VAL A 18 14.52 16.51 1.08
C VAL A 18 14.13 16.47 -0.41
N ALA A 19 14.87 17.15 -1.28
CA ALA A 19 14.68 17.05 -2.72
C ALA A 19 14.95 15.64 -3.25
N ALA A 20 16.03 14.98 -2.79
CA ALA A 20 16.33 13.60 -3.15
C ALA A 20 15.25 12.62 -2.66
N ALA A 21 14.70 12.82 -1.45
CA ALA A 21 13.58 12.03 -0.95
C ALA A 21 12.33 12.21 -1.82
N ALA A 22 12.02 13.44 -2.23
CA ALA A 22 10.92 13.74 -3.14
C ALA A 22 11.08 13.03 -4.50
N GLU A 23 12.27 13.12 -5.11
CA GLU A 23 12.60 12.43 -6.37
C GLU A 23 12.47 10.92 -6.25
N LEU A 24 12.91 10.34 -5.13
CA LEU A 24 12.79 8.92 -4.84
C LEU A 24 11.32 8.48 -4.73
N VAL A 25 10.50 9.21 -3.96
CA VAL A 25 9.07 8.91 -3.81
C VAL A 25 8.36 9.04 -5.16
N ASP A 26 8.67 10.04 -5.97
CA ASP A 26 8.12 10.20 -7.32
C ASP A 26 8.52 9.04 -8.24
N ALA A 27 9.80 8.65 -8.24
CA ALA A 27 10.30 7.55 -9.03
C ALA A 27 9.63 6.22 -8.66
N VAL A 28 9.48 5.94 -7.36
CA VAL A 28 8.79 4.73 -6.88
C VAL A 28 7.30 4.79 -7.24
N THR A 29 6.66 5.94 -7.13
CA THR A 29 5.24 6.11 -7.49
C THR A 29 5.01 5.83 -8.98
N GLY A 30 5.89 6.34 -9.83
CA GLY A 30 5.92 6.00 -11.26
C GLY A 30 6.13 4.51 -11.47
N ALA A 31 7.12 3.91 -10.80
CA ALA A 31 7.41 2.48 -10.91
C ALA A 31 6.24 1.59 -10.45
N VAL A 32 5.55 1.95 -9.36
CA VAL A 32 4.35 1.25 -8.88
C VAL A 32 3.27 1.31 -9.94
N THR A 33 3.00 2.49 -10.50
CA THR A 33 1.99 2.68 -11.56
C THR A 33 2.32 1.85 -12.80
N ASP A 34 3.58 1.84 -13.23
CA ASP A 34 4.07 1.05 -14.36
C ASP A 34 4.04 -0.47 -14.10
N CYS A 35 4.31 -0.88 -12.86
CA CYS A 35 4.21 -2.28 -12.46
C CYS A 35 2.76 -2.74 -12.39
N LEU A 36 1.86 -1.93 -11.85
CA LEU A 36 0.43 -2.22 -11.78
C LEU A 36 -0.20 -2.28 -13.17
N SER A 37 0.15 -1.37 -14.08
CA SER A 37 -0.39 -1.36 -15.45
C SER A 37 -0.01 -2.62 -16.25
N ARG A 38 1.15 -3.20 -15.97
CA ARG A 38 1.63 -4.46 -16.56
C ARG A 38 1.25 -5.71 -15.74
N SER A 39 0.64 -5.52 -14.59
CA SER A 39 0.34 -6.61 -13.66
C SER A 39 -0.77 -7.52 -14.21
N ALA A 40 -0.50 -8.82 -14.23
CA ALA A 40 -1.47 -9.81 -14.67
C ALA A 40 -2.75 -9.80 -13.83
N VAL A 41 -2.67 -9.52 -12.52
CA VAL A 41 -3.86 -9.46 -11.66
C VAL A 41 -4.71 -8.23 -12.00
N VAL A 42 -4.10 -7.07 -12.22
CA VAL A 42 -4.78 -5.82 -12.57
C VAL A 42 -5.44 -5.95 -13.94
N ARG A 43 -4.71 -6.49 -14.93
CA ARG A 43 -5.26 -6.78 -16.25
C ARG A 43 -6.46 -7.74 -16.17
N ARG A 44 -6.36 -8.83 -15.40
CA ARG A 44 -7.47 -9.78 -15.25
C ARG A 44 -8.65 -9.21 -14.46
N LEU A 45 -8.39 -8.30 -13.51
CA LEU A 45 -9.42 -7.55 -12.79
C LEU A 45 -10.19 -6.63 -13.74
N SER A 46 -9.50 -5.84 -14.56
CA SER A 46 -10.12 -4.88 -15.48
C SER A 46 -10.90 -5.56 -16.61
N GLU A 47 -10.36 -6.64 -17.18
CA GLU A 47 -11.04 -7.46 -18.19
C GLU A 47 -12.20 -8.30 -17.60
N GLY A 48 -12.27 -8.44 -16.27
CA GLY A 48 -13.22 -9.33 -15.60
C GLY A 48 -12.91 -10.83 -15.76
N SER A 49 -11.71 -11.18 -16.24
CA SER A 49 -11.25 -12.56 -16.45
C SER A 49 -10.67 -13.23 -15.20
N LEU A 50 -10.49 -12.48 -14.10
CA LEU A 50 -10.21 -13.05 -12.78
C LEU A 50 -11.53 -13.57 -12.18
N PRO A 51 -11.63 -14.85 -11.74
CA PRO A 51 -12.85 -15.37 -11.13
C PRO A 51 -13.20 -14.63 -9.84
N PHE A 52 -14.46 -14.67 -9.43
CA PHE A 52 -14.98 -13.93 -8.27
C PHE A 52 -14.11 -14.10 -7.02
N ALA A 53 -13.77 -15.35 -6.67
CA ALA A 53 -12.93 -15.65 -5.51
C ALA A 53 -11.54 -14.99 -5.60
N GLY A 54 -10.96 -14.86 -6.81
CA GLY A 54 -9.70 -14.16 -7.00
C GLY A 54 -9.82 -12.64 -6.83
N ARG A 55 -10.92 -12.04 -7.30
CA ARG A 55 -11.17 -10.60 -7.11
C ARG A 55 -11.35 -10.27 -5.62
N VAL A 56 -12.12 -11.11 -4.94
CA VAL A 56 -12.29 -11.06 -3.48
C VAL A 56 -10.94 -11.19 -2.77
N ALA A 57 -10.16 -12.23 -3.08
CA ALA A 57 -8.89 -12.48 -2.41
C ALA A 57 -7.92 -11.31 -2.56
N TRP A 58 -7.89 -10.68 -3.74
CA TRP A 58 -7.13 -9.45 -3.98
C TRP A 58 -7.56 -8.33 -3.03
N LEU A 59 -8.86 -8.02 -2.97
CA LEU A 59 -9.39 -6.97 -2.10
C LEU A 59 -9.17 -7.27 -0.60
N GLU A 60 -9.34 -8.53 -0.18
CA GLU A 60 -9.09 -8.98 1.19
C GLU A 60 -7.62 -8.75 1.61
N GLN A 61 -6.66 -9.00 0.72
CA GLN A 61 -5.23 -8.78 1.04
C GLN A 61 -4.93 -7.28 1.23
N HIS A 62 -5.51 -6.42 0.40
CA HIS A 62 -5.33 -4.97 0.54
C HIS A 62 -6.01 -4.43 1.79
N TRP A 63 -7.24 -4.88 2.06
CA TRP A 63 -7.95 -4.55 3.29
C TRP A 63 -7.12 -4.93 4.53
N GLU A 64 -6.60 -6.15 4.58
CA GLU A 64 -5.82 -6.62 5.72
C GLU A 64 -4.50 -5.85 5.87
N GLY A 65 -3.80 -5.58 4.76
CA GLY A 65 -2.57 -4.79 4.78
C GLY A 65 -2.77 -3.37 5.33
N LEU A 66 -3.85 -2.69 4.89
CA LEU A 66 -4.21 -1.37 5.39
C LEU A 66 -4.63 -1.40 6.87
N ARG A 67 -5.41 -2.41 7.26
CA ARG A 67 -5.85 -2.59 8.65
C ARG A 67 -4.66 -2.77 9.61
N ILE A 68 -3.71 -3.65 9.28
CA ILE A 68 -2.51 -3.90 10.10
C ILE A 68 -1.73 -2.60 10.34
N LEU A 69 -1.54 -1.80 9.30
CA LEU A 69 -0.83 -0.52 9.40
C LEU A 69 -1.67 0.51 10.16
N GLY A 70 -3.00 0.54 9.93
CA GLY A 70 -3.92 1.44 10.62
C GLY A 70 -4.01 1.17 12.13
N ASP A 71 -3.90 -0.09 12.53
CA ASP A 71 -3.90 -0.52 13.93
C ASP A 71 -2.54 -0.27 14.63
N CYS A 72 -1.48 0.04 13.86
CA CYS A 72 -0.16 0.30 14.39
C CYS A 72 -0.04 1.73 14.94
N ALA A 73 0.04 1.87 16.27
CA ALA A 73 0.11 3.17 16.94
C ALA A 73 1.36 4.01 16.57
N LEU A 74 2.40 3.37 16.04
CA LEU A 74 3.61 4.04 15.56
C LEU A 74 3.40 4.75 14.21
N VAL A 75 2.51 4.28 13.35
CA VAL A 75 2.19 4.97 12.09
C VAL A 75 1.64 6.36 12.42
N PRO A 76 2.09 7.47 11.78
CA PRO A 76 1.66 8.80 12.19
C PRO A 76 0.14 8.99 12.08
N ALA A 77 -0.46 9.77 12.99
CA ALA A 77 -1.92 9.84 13.15
C ALA A 77 -2.68 10.28 11.89
N GLY A 78 -2.11 11.23 11.12
CA GLY A 78 -2.68 11.63 9.82
C GLY A 78 -2.73 10.46 8.83
N VAL A 79 -1.66 9.68 8.75
CA VAL A 79 -1.56 8.49 7.90
C VAL A 79 -2.54 7.41 8.33
N ARG A 80 -2.66 7.15 9.65
CA ARG A 80 -3.65 6.20 10.17
C ARG A 80 -5.08 6.59 9.80
N THR A 81 -5.39 7.88 9.78
CA THR A 81 -6.73 8.35 9.39
C THR A 81 -7.05 7.96 7.94
N GLU A 82 -6.10 8.14 7.02
CA GLU A 82 -6.24 7.72 5.63
C GLU A 82 -6.35 6.19 5.49
N LEU A 83 -5.51 5.44 6.22
CA LEU A 83 -5.56 3.97 6.25
C LEU A 83 -6.91 3.46 6.74
N VAL A 84 -7.46 4.03 7.82
CA VAL A 84 -8.76 3.65 8.38
C VAL A 84 -9.88 3.98 7.40
N ALA A 85 -9.85 5.15 6.76
CA ALA A 85 -10.84 5.54 5.76
C ALA A 85 -10.85 4.57 4.57
N MET A 86 -9.68 4.24 4.02
CA MET A 86 -9.57 3.31 2.89
C MET A 86 -9.96 1.88 3.30
N THR A 87 -9.54 1.44 4.49
CA THR A 87 -9.96 0.14 5.06
C THR A 87 -11.48 0.08 5.17
N GLY A 88 -12.14 1.15 5.62
CA GLY A 88 -13.60 1.26 5.68
C GLY A 88 -14.27 1.16 4.30
N SER A 89 -13.70 1.79 3.27
CA SER A 89 -14.18 1.70 1.89
C SER A 89 -14.10 0.26 1.35
N LEU A 90 -12.93 -0.38 1.46
CA LEU A 90 -12.74 -1.77 1.03
C LEU A 90 -13.64 -2.72 1.82
N ASN A 91 -13.83 -2.47 3.12
CA ASN A 91 -14.73 -3.25 3.96
C ASN A 91 -16.17 -3.23 3.45
N GLN A 92 -16.69 -2.06 3.06
CA GLN A 92 -18.03 -1.95 2.48
C GLN A 92 -18.14 -2.67 1.12
N ALA A 93 -17.09 -2.59 0.30
CA ALA A 93 -17.04 -3.30 -0.98
C ALA A 93 -17.07 -4.82 -0.79
N LEU A 94 -16.29 -5.34 0.17
CA LEU A 94 -16.26 -6.75 0.53
C LEU A 94 -17.57 -7.24 1.14
N ASP A 95 -18.22 -6.44 2.01
CA ASP A 95 -19.54 -6.76 2.54
C ASP A 95 -20.60 -6.91 1.43
N ARG A 96 -20.57 -6.02 0.43
CA ARG A 96 -21.43 -6.13 -0.75
C ARG A 96 -21.10 -7.36 -1.61
N ALA A 97 -19.82 -7.73 -1.71
CA ALA A 97 -19.38 -8.85 -2.53
C ALA A 97 -19.72 -10.22 -1.90
N HIS A 98 -19.55 -10.40 -0.59
CA HIS A 98 -19.72 -11.70 0.09
C HIS A 98 -21.16 -12.01 0.52
N ALA A 99 -22.09 -11.06 0.40
CA ALA A 99 -23.47 -11.16 0.90
C ALA A 99 -23.60 -11.56 2.39
N THR A 100 -22.50 -11.69 3.14
CA THR A 100 -22.46 -12.17 4.53
C THR A 100 -21.28 -11.53 5.27
N ALA A 101 -21.50 -11.11 6.52
CA ALA A 101 -20.48 -10.45 7.35
C ALA A 101 -19.32 -11.38 7.81
N ARG A 102 -19.45 -12.70 7.59
CA ARG A 102 -18.53 -13.74 8.06
C ARG A 102 -17.26 -13.89 7.23
N TRP A 103 -17.12 -13.16 6.12
CA TRP A 103 -15.88 -13.19 5.33
C TRP A 103 -14.68 -12.75 6.17
N ARG A 104 -14.87 -11.84 7.13
CA ARG A 104 -13.84 -11.38 8.08
C ARG A 104 -13.24 -12.51 8.90
N ASP A 105 -14.07 -13.46 9.33
CA ASP A 105 -13.66 -14.61 10.15
C ASP A 105 -12.88 -15.66 9.34
N ARG A 106 -12.94 -15.59 8.01
CA ARG A 106 -12.42 -16.62 7.09
C ARG A 106 -11.69 -16.04 5.88
N HIS A 107 -11.25 -14.78 5.96
CA HIS A 107 -10.60 -14.12 4.83
C HIS A 107 -9.35 -14.91 4.45
N VAL A 108 -9.14 -15.08 3.14
CA VAL A 108 -8.02 -15.87 2.64
C VAL A 108 -6.74 -15.11 2.96
N THR A 109 -5.76 -15.74 3.60
CA THR A 109 -4.43 -15.14 3.74
C THR A 109 -3.50 -15.80 2.72
N MET A 110 -2.99 -15.02 1.77
CA MET A 110 -1.99 -15.47 0.81
C MET A 110 -0.60 -15.53 1.45
N PRO A 111 0.33 -16.38 0.95
CA PRO A 111 1.71 -16.46 1.47
C PRO A 111 2.39 -15.08 1.61
N SER A 112 2.24 -14.21 0.60
CA SER A 112 2.78 -12.86 0.62
C SER A 112 2.31 -11.99 1.80
N MET A 113 1.09 -12.21 2.32
CA MET A 113 0.59 -11.48 3.49
C MET A 113 1.27 -11.91 4.79
N PHE A 114 1.74 -13.16 4.90
CA PHE A 114 2.54 -13.58 6.05
C PHE A 114 3.92 -12.90 6.04
N THR A 115 4.55 -12.78 4.88
CA THR A 115 5.81 -12.03 4.72
C THR A 115 5.62 -10.57 5.13
N PHE A 116 4.55 -9.93 4.65
CA PHE A 116 4.21 -8.56 5.01
C PHE A 116 3.94 -8.39 6.51
N ARG A 117 3.14 -9.28 7.12
CA ARG A 117 2.85 -9.26 8.57
C ARG A 117 4.12 -9.34 9.40
N ARG A 118 5.03 -10.24 9.04
CA ARG A 118 6.31 -10.38 9.73
C ARG A 118 7.15 -9.12 9.58
N HIS A 119 7.28 -8.59 8.37
CA HIS A 119 8.05 -7.37 8.12
C HIS A 119 7.50 -6.18 8.91
N VAL A 120 6.19 -5.95 8.90
CA VAL A 120 5.57 -4.86 9.68
C VAL A 120 5.75 -5.06 11.19
N ALA A 121 5.71 -6.30 11.68
CA ALA A 121 6.02 -6.59 13.08
C ALA A 121 7.47 -6.24 13.41
N ASP A 122 8.42 -6.63 12.56
CA ASP A 122 9.85 -6.32 12.73
C ASP A 122 10.08 -4.78 12.73
N LEU A 123 9.47 -4.04 11.79
CA LEU A 123 9.53 -2.58 11.76
C LEU A 123 8.96 -1.95 13.04
N ARG A 124 7.81 -2.44 13.49
CA ARG A 124 7.16 -1.94 14.71
C ARG A 124 8.02 -2.20 15.94
N ASP A 125 8.57 -3.40 16.05
CA ASP A 125 9.37 -3.82 17.21
C ASP A 125 10.70 -3.05 17.27
N ASN A 126 11.22 -2.61 16.11
CA ASN A 126 12.38 -1.72 16.00
C ASN A 126 12.05 -0.22 16.10
N GLY A 127 10.77 0.17 16.19
CA GLY A 127 10.37 1.58 16.22
C GLY A 127 10.58 2.33 14.91
N ASP A 128 10.66 1.63 13.77
CA ASP A 128 10.94 2.21 12.47
C ASP A 128 9.71 2.91 11.87
N LEU A 129 9.55 4.18 12.23
CA LEU A 129 8.46 5.04 11.75
C LEU A 129 8.52 5.26 10.23
N LEU A 130 9.72 5.41 9.68
CA LEU A 130 9.93 5.72 8.27
C LEU A 130 9.50 4.53 7.40
N GLY A 131 9.95 3.33 7.75
CA GLY A 131 9.54 2.10 7.09
C GLY A 131 8.03 1.88 7.19
N LEU A 132 7.45 2.01 8.39
CA LEU A 132 5.99 1.87 8.57
C LEU A 132 5.20 2.85 7.69
N THR A 133 5.69 4.08 7.56
CA THR A 133 5.05 5.12 6.74
C THR A 133 5.22 4.84 5.25
N ALA A 134 6.37 4.32 4.81
CA ALA A 134 6.63 3.91 3.43
C ALA A 134 5.69 2.76 2.99
N HIS A 135 5.48 1.77 3.85
CA HIS A 135 4.52 0.68 3.59
C HIS A 135 3.08 1.19 3.55
N ALA A 136 2.71 2.14 4.42
CA ALA A 136 1.39 2.78 4.37
C ALA A 136 1.17 3.53 3.06
N TYR A 137 2.16 4.29 2.61
CA TYR A 137 2.13 5.00 1.33
C TYR A 137 1.87 4.06 0.17
N LEU A 138 2.65 2.98 0.05
CA LEU A 138 2.51 2.04 -1.05
C LEU A 138 1.18 1.28 -1.03
N ARG A 139 0.71 0.88 0.16
CA ARG A 139 -0.59 0.20 0.27
C ARG A 139 -1.75 1.12 -0.10
N LEU A 140 -1.70 2.39 0.30
CA LEU A 140 -2.70 3.40 -0.08
C LEU A 140 -2.65 3.70 -1.58
N LEU A 141 -1.45 3.88 -2.14
CA LEU A 141 -1.26 4.10 -3.58
C LEU A 141 -1.90 3.00 -4.43
N VAL A 142 -1.71 1.74 -4.03
CA VAL A 142 -2.24 0.58 -4.76
C VAL A 142 -3.74 0.39 -4.53
N ALA A 143 -4.24 0.66 -3.32
CA ALA A 143 -5.66 0.53 -3.00
C ALA A 143 -6.53 1.66 -3.61
N GLY A 144 -5.96 2.85 -3.80
CA GLY A 144 -6.64 4.05 -4.31
C GLY A 144 -6.70 4.19 -5.85
N ASP A 145 -6.50 3.10 -6.59
CA ASP A 145 -6.54 3.07 -8.07
C ASP A 145 -5.65 4.13 -8.76
N GLY A 146 -4.48 4.42 -8.19
CA GLY A 146 -3.51 5.35 -8.78
C GLY A 146 -3.81 6.84 -8.58
N THR A 147 -4.82 7.21 -7.78
CA THR A 147 -4.97 8.61 -7.31
C THR A 147 -3.94 9.00 -6.26
N GLY A 148 -3.19 8.01 -5.76
CA GLY A 148 -2.18 8.18 -4.73
C GLY A 148 -2.80 8.52 -3.36
N PRO A 149 -2.05 8.31 -2.27
CA PRO A 149 -2.38 8.97 -1.02
C PRO A 149 -2.34 10.50 -1.23
N GLY A 150 -3.12 11.24 -0.45
CA GLY A 150 -3.17 12.69 -0.60
C GLY A 150 -1.78 13.32 -0.42
N GLY A 151 -1.56 14.53 -0.95
CA GLY A 151 -0.27 15.23 -0.85
C GLY A 151 0.28 15.37 0.57
N GLY A 152 -0.57 15.20 1.59
CA GLY A 152 -0.15 15.12 3.00
C GLY A 152 0.79 13.95 3.31
N LEU A 153 0.55 12.75 2.79
CA LEU A 153 1.40 11.58 3.08
C LEU A 153 2.75 11.64 2.35
N TYR A 154 2.73 12.15 1.12
CA TYR A 154 3.94 12.43 0.36
C TYR A 154 4.86 13.38 1.13
N ASN A 155 4.32 14.53 1.57
CA ASN A 155 5.06 15.50 2.36
C ASN A 155 5.54 14.93 3.69
N GLN A 156 4.73 14.07 4.32
CA GLN A 156 5.11 13.39 5.56
C GLN A 156 6.35 12.50 5.36
N LEU A 157 6.39 11.68 4.30
CA LEU A 157 7.56 10.84 3.99
C LEU A 157 8.83 11.68 3.79
N CYS A 158 8.76 12.70 2.93
CA CYS A 158 9.92 13.55 2.66
C CYS A 158 10.39 14.30 3.92
N SER A 159 9.46 14.69 4.80
CA SER A 159 9.79 15.40 6.05
C SER A 159 10.50 14.53 7.10
N MET A 160 10.41 13.20 6.97
CA MET A 160 11.02 12.24 7.88
C MET A 160 12.47 11.90 7.50
N VAL A 161 12.94 12.35 6.35
CA VAL A 161 14.31 12.16 5.89
C VAL A 161 15.16 13.33 6.36
N SER A 162 16.16 13.05 7.19
CA SER A 162 17.06 14.05 7.76
C SER A 162 18.51 13.94 7.28
N GLY A 163 18.87 12.82 6.66
CA GLY A 163 20.20 12.57 6.08
C GLY A 163 20.22 11.36 5.14
N GLU A 164 21.42 10.98 4.71
CA GLU A 164 21.64 9.88 3.75
C GLU A 164 21.16 8.52 4.26
N GLU A 165 21.35 8.20 5.55
CA GLU A 165 20.90 6.93 6.14
C GLU A 165 19.37 6.78 6.07
N ASP A 166 18.62 7.86 6.36
CA ASP A 166 17.16 7.87 6.22
C ASP A 166 16.75 7.72 4.75
N LEU A 167 17.51 8.30 3.82
CA LEU A 167 17.22 8.21 2.39
C LEU A 167 17.42 6.79 1.86
N GLU A 168 18.52 6.14 2.26
CA GLU A 168 18.77 4.72 1.96
C GLU A 168 17.66 3.85 2.56
N ARG A 169 17.31 4.08 3.82
CA ARG A 169 16.23 3.35 4.49
C ARG A 169 14.88 3.51 3.79
N LEU A 170 14.54 4.74 3.40
CA LEU A 170 13.32 5.01 2.64
C LEU A 170 13.32 4.24 1.31
N SER A 171 14.45 4.23 0.60
CA SER A 171 14.62 3.52 -0.67
C SER A 171 14.43 2.01 -0.52
N GLU A 172 15.04 1.42 0.51
CA GLU A 172 14.88 0.00 0.84
C GLU A 172 13.42 -0.35 1.11
N GLU A 173 12.75 0.43 1.97
CA GLU A 173 11.40 0.13 2.41
C GLU A 173 10.35 0.36 1.31
N LEU A 174 10.55 1.38 0.48
CA LEU A 174 9.74 1.58 -0.72
C LEU A 174 9.92 0.43 -1.73
N SER A 175 11.15 -0.01 -1.95
CA SER A 175 11.44 -1.15 -2.83
C SER A 175 10.85 -2.44 -2.30
N ALA A 176 11.01 -2.71 -0.99
CA ALA A 176 10.44 -3.88 -0.32
C ALA A 176 8.92 -3.89 -0.40
N GLY A 177 8.27 -2.74 -0.14
CA GLY A 177 6.83 -2.60 -0.22
C GLY A 177 6.29 -2.86 -1.64
N LEU A 178 6.95 -2.34 -2.67
CA LEU A 178 6.59 -2.60 -4.07
C LEU A 178 6.69 -4.09 -4.40
N LEU A 179 7.81 -4.73 -4.05
CA LEU A 179 8.01 -6.16 -4.27
C LEU A 179 6.93 -7.00 -3.58
N MET A 180 6.62 -6.68 -2.32
CA MET A 180 5.56 -7.35 -1.59
C MET A 180 4.23 -7.20 -2.32
N VAL A 181 3.80 -5.99 -2.68
CA VAL A 181 2.54 -5.78 -3.43
C VAL A 181 2.49 -6.61 -4.72
N MET A 182 3.57 -6.62 -5.50
CA MET A 182 3.64 -7.40 -6.73
C MET A 182 3.54 -8.91 -6.46
N GLN A 183 4.15 -9.38 -5.38
CA GLN A 183 4.03 -10.77 -4.94
C GLN A 183 2.59 -11.14 -4.57
N HIS A 184 1.80 -10.23 -3.97
CA HIS A 184 0.39 -10.47 -3.68
C HIS A 184 -0.40 -10.71 -4.98
N GLY A 185 -0.16 -9.91 -6.01
CA GLY A 185 -0.84 -10.07 -7.29
C GLY A 185 -0.49 -11.39 -7.98
N SER A 186 0.77 -11.80 -7.86
CA SER A 186 1.26 -13.10 -8.33
C SER A 186 0.58 -14.26 -7.59
N ASP A 187 0.50 -14.21 -6.25
CA ASP A 187 -0.14 -15.24 -5.44
C ASP A 187 -1.62 -15.42 -5.79
N VAL A 188 -2.36 -14.33 -5.96
CA VAL A 188 -3.76 -14.38 -6.42
C VAL A 188 -3.86 -14.99 -7.82
N CYS A 189 -3.05 -14.55 -8.78
CA CYS A 189 -3.11 -15.10 -10.14
C CYS A 189 -2.83 -16.60 -10.17
N ARG A 190 -1.83 -17.04 -9.42
CA ARG A 190 -1.41 -18.44 -9.32
C ARG A 190 -2.48 -19.31 -8.67
N ALA A 191 -3.08 -18.85 -7.56
CA ALA A 191 -4.13 -19.57 -6.87
C ALA A 191 -5.37 -19.81 -7.75
N TYR A 192 -5.65 -18.90 -8.70
CA TYR A 192 -6.83 -18.92 -9.56
C TYR A 192 -6.52 -19.05 -11.06
N GLN A 193 -5.40 -19.70 -11.41
CA GLN A 193 -4.95 -19.84 -12.80
C GLN A 193 -5.79 -20.83 -13.64
N GLY A 194 -6.55 -21.74 -12.99
CA GLY A 194 -7.39 -22.75 -13.65
C GLY A 194 -8.87 -22.74 -13.26
N ALA A 195 -9.32 -21.73 -12.51
CA ALA A 195 -10.72 -21.62 -12.09
C ALA A 195 -11.57 -20.93 -13.17
N VAL A 196 -12.78 -21.46 -13.43
CA VAL A 196 -13.70 -20.94 -14.44
C VAL A 196 -14.38 -19.67 -13.92
N THR A 197 -14.64 -18.70 -14.80
CA THR A 197 -15.25 -17.41 -14.45
C THR A 197 -16.62 -17.53 -13.78
N ASP A 198 -17.36 -18.61 -14.04
CA ASP A 198 -18.75 -18.84 -13.61
C ASP A 198 -18.94 -19.70 -12.35
N GLU A 199 -17.86 -20.22 -11.75
CA GLU A 199 -17.96 -20.90 -10.45
C GLU A 199 -18.08 -19.87 -9.30
N SER A 200 -19.20 -19.13 -9.27
CA SER A 200 -19.77 -18.41 -8.11
C SER A 200 -20.95 -17.51 -8.54
N CYS A 201 -22.17 -17.95 -8.24
CA CYS A 201 -23.48 -17.25 -8.25
C CYS A 201 -23.64 -16.01 -9.16
N ALA A 202 -24.40 -16.21 -10.25
CA ALA A 202 -24.73 -15.25 -11.32
C ALA A 202 -25.36 -13.89 -10.89
N VAL A 203 -25.65 -13.68 -9.60
CA VAL A 203 -26.22 -12.43 -9.07
C VAL A 203 -25.15 -11.37 -8.78
N THR A 204 -23.85 -11.72 -8.79
CA THR A 204 -22.78 -10.88 -8.21
C THR A 204 -22.00 -10.04 -9.24
N VAL A 205 -22.12 -10.33 -10.53
CA VAL A 205 -21.28 -9.73 -11.59
C VAL A 205 -21.71 -8.29 -11.95
N SER A 206 -23.01 -7.98 -11.94
CA SER A 206 -23.49 -6.62 -12.26
C SER A 206 -23.27 -5.64 -11.10
N THR A 207 -23.41 -6.08 -9.86
CA THR A 207 -23.28 -5.25 -8.66
C THR A 207 -21.84 -4.82 -8.38
N ILE A 208 -20.85 -5.69 -8.69
CA ILE A 208 -19.42 -5.38 -8.52
C ILE A 208 -18.92 -4.40 -9.58
N ARG A 209 -19.43 -4.50 -10.82
CA ARG A 209 -19.09 -3.57 -11.91
C ARG A 209 -19.53 -2.13 -11.61
N HIS A 210 -20.49 -1.95 -10.71
CA HIS A 210 -20.94 -0.64 -10.23
C HIS A 210 -20.26 -0.21 -8.93
N ALA A 211 -19.72 -1.14 -8.14
CA ALA A 211 -18.95 -0.84 -6.93
C ALA A 211 -17.46 -0.53 -7.19
N LEU A 212 -16.98 -0.84 -8.40
CA LEU A 212 -15.62 -0.58 -8.89
C LEU A 212 -15.61 0.52 -9.98
N ARG A 213 -16.67 1.32 -10.06
CA ARG A 213 -16.73 2.59 -10.80
C ARG A 213 -17.01 3.70 -9.79
#